data_AF-A0A1H6Z0U5-F1
#
_entry.id   AF-A0A1H6Z0U5-F1
#
_cell.length_a   1.000
_cell.length_b   1.000
_cell.length_c   1.000
_cell.angle_alpha   90.00
_cell.angle_beta   90.00
_cell.angle_gamma   90.00
#
_symmetry.space_group_name_H-M   'P 1'
#
loop_
_entity.id
_entity.type
_entity.pdbx_description
1 polymer ?
#
loop_
_entity_poly.entity_id
_entity_poly.type
_entity_poly.pdbx_seq_one_letter_code
_entity_poly.pdbx_strand_id
1 'polypeptide(L)'
;MGALRKPFLVLAMLALVLAVGVEVGAGLLLGGGDAGAALVGGAGDLGVEVDDVSGAREPSGRGTGYLALIDVVALWTTGLFCLGLVLPERLHGRIQGVATLVFSIILIIVALVALVIAFVELMIMVSLFLAPPFGTLAYLALWGFFPVGDAAVLLGLVLLLKLAWAGLLILAQPKFLQNKGLVLLILTSLLCTVVLEFLHNLAPVIVTSILDEVGAIVFAVVAIVWALVLLIGSIPAIVKAIRATAALRAEPDPHH
;
A
#
# COMPACT_ATOMS: atom_id res chain seq x y z
N MET A 1 17.86 -28.70 12.10
CA MET A 1 16.68 -27.81 11.99
C MET A 1 17.04 -26.49 12.65
N GLY A 2 17.12 -25.40 11.86
CA GLY A 2 17.82 -24.18 12.27
C GLY A 2 17.07 -23.32 13.28
N ALA A 3 17.80 -22.82 14.29
CA ALA A 3 17.35 -21.73 15.15
C ALA A 3 17.02 -20.49 14.30
N LEU A 4 16.08 -19.67 14.78
CA LEU A 4 15.70 -18.42 14.11
C LEU A 4 16.91 -17.49 14.00
N ARG A 5 17.24 -17.09 12.76
CA ARG A 5 18.34 -16.16 12.52
C ARG A 5 17.82 -14.72 12.64
N LYS A 6 17.77 -14.24 13.88
CA LYS A 6 17.31 -12.88 14.26
C LYS A 6 17.83 -11.73 13.38
N PRO A 7 19.13 -11.64 12.97
CA PRO A 7 19.59 -10.50 12.18
C PRO A 7 18.91 -10.41 10.82
N PHE A 8 18.65 -11.54 10.14
CA PHE A 8 17.94 -11.54 8.86
C PHE A 8 16.49 -11.10 9.01
N LEU A 9 15.83 -11.45 10.13
CA LEU A 9 14.45 -11.00 10.39
C LEU A 9 14.39 -9.48 10.61
N VAL A 10 15.35 -8.91 11.35
CA VAL A 10 15.42 -7.45 11.57
C VAL A 10 15.72 -6.71 10.26
N LEU A 11 16.63 -7.23 9.44
CA LEU A 11 16.89 -6.66 8.11
C LEU A 11 15.67 -6.76 7.19
N ALA A 12 14.92 -7.87 7.24
CA ALA A 12 13.67 -8.02 6.49
C ALA A 12 12.65 -6.96 6.93
N MET A 13 12.50 -6.76 8.23
CA MET A 13 11.61 -5.71 8.78
C MET A 13 12.05 -4.32 8.32
N LEU A 14 13.35 -4.02 8.34
CA LEU A 14 13.88 -2.74 7.87
C LEU A 14 13.59 -2.51 6.37
N ALA A 15 13.85 -3.52 5.54
CA ALA A 15 13.58 -3.43 4.10
C ALA A 15 12.10 -3.13 3.83
N LEU A 16 11.19 -3.76 4.58
CA LEU A 16 9.76 -3.55 4.43
C LEU A 16 9.29 -2.19 4.97
N VAL A 17 9.86 -1.70 6.08
CA VAL A 17 9.60 -0.33 6.57
C VAL A 17 10.02 0.70 5.52
N LEU A 18 11.18 0.51 4.89
CA LEU A 18 11.65 1.38 3.82
C LEU A 18 10.73 1.31 2.60
N ALA A 19 10.26 0.12 2.20
CA ALA A 19 9.32 -0.04 1.09
C ALA A 19 8.02 0.76 1.34
N VAL A 20 7.39 0.54 2.50
CA VAL A 20 6.18 1.28 2.91
C VAL A 20 6.45 2.77 2.98
N GLY A 21 7.60 3.18 3.50
CA GLY A 21 7.98 4.59 3.59
C GLY A 21 8.10 5.26 2.21
N VAL A 22 8.67 4.56 1.23
CA VAL A 22 8.74 5.03 -0.16
C VAL A 22 7.35 5.10 -0.78
N GLU A 23 6.50 4.10 -0.59
CA GLU A 23 5.13 4.09 -1.13
C GLU A 23 4.28 5.22 -0.55
N VAL A 24 4.26 5.39 0.78
CA VAL A 24 3.54 6.50 1.44
C VAL A 24 4.11 7.85 1.02
N GLY A 25 5.43 7.95 0.84
CA GLY A 25 6.12 9.15 0.38
C GLY A 25 6.01 9.42 -1.11
N ALA A 26 5.52 8.47 -1.92
CA ALA A 26 5.53 8.57 -3.37
C ALA A 26 4.75 9.79 -3.87
N GLY A 27 3.64 10.16 -3.21
CA GLY A 27 2.87 11.36 -3.55
C GLY A 27 3.66 12.67 -3.35
N LEU A 28 4.61 12.70 -2.42
CA LEU A 28 5.49 13.85 -2.20
C LEU A 28 6.69 13.86 -3.15
N LEU A 29 7.10 12.68 -3.63
CA LEU A 29 8.26 12.52 -4.53
C LEU A 29 7.87 12.68 -6.00
N LEU A 30 6.66 12.26 -6.38
CA LEU A 30 6.13 12.31 -7.75
C LEU A 30 5.12 13.45 -7.98
N GLY A 31 4.59 14.05 -6.90
CA GLY A 31 3.56 15.09 -6.99
C GLY A 31 4.09 16.51 -6.91
N GLY A 32 3.29 17.46 -7.39
CA GLY A 32 3.54 18.89 -7.18
C GLY A 32 4.44 19.55 -8.22
N GLY A 33 4.72 18.87 -9.33
CA GLY A 33 5.28 19.48 -10.53
C GLY A 33 4.34 20.57 -11.07
N ASP A 34 4.93 21.59 -11.70
CA ASP A 34 4.16 22.63 -12.38
C ASP A 34 3.61 22.05 -13.69
N ALA A 35 2.30 21.80 -13.74
CA ALA A 35 1.66 21.22 -14.92
C ALA A 35 1.79 22.12 -16.15
N GLY A 36 1.98 23.44 -15.92
CA GLY A 36 2.28 24.42 -16.95
C GLY A 36 3.69 24.30 -17.53
N ALA A 37 4.68 23.83 -16.76
CA ALA A 37 6.07 23.81 -17.20
C ALA A 37 6.34 22.84 -18.35
N ALA A 38 5.70 21.66 -18.33
CA ALA A 38 5.79 20.69 -19.43
C ALA A 38 5.14 21.23 -20.72
N LEU A 39 4.04 21.96 -20.57
CA LEU A 39 3.31 22.62 -21.66
C LEU A 39 4.11 23.77 -22.28
N VAL A 40 4.74 24.61 -21.44
CA VAL A 40 5.62 25.70 -21.88
C VAL A 40 6.86 25.14 -22.60
N GLY A 41 7.44 24.05 -22.11
CA GLY A 41 8.55 23.36 -22.78
C GLY A 41 8.17 22.87 -24.18
N GLY A 42 7.05 22.13 -24.29
CA GLY A 42 6.56 21.63 -25.57
C GLY A 42 6.11 22.72 -26.55
N ALA A 43 5.57 23.83 -26.05
CA ALA A 43 5.24 24.99 -26.88
C ALA A 43 6.48 25.72 -27.38
N GLY A 44 7.53 25.82 -26.54
CA GLY A 44 8.83 26.34 -26.91
C GLY A 44 9.48 25.54 -28.04
N ASP A 45 9.42 24.20 -27.99
CA ASP A 45 9.92 23.32 -29.06
C ASP A 45 9.18 23.52 -30.39
N LEU A 46 7.94 24.00 -30.35
CA LEU A 46 7.11 24.32 -31.51
C LEU A 46 7.18 25.80 -31.93
N GLY A 47 7.98 26.61 -31.25
CA GLY A 47 8.14 28.05 -31.53
C GLY A 47 6.92 28.90 -31.16
N VAL A 48 6.08 28.43 -30.26
CA VAL A 48 4.90 29.14 -29.76
C VAL A 48 5.24 29.76 -28.40
N GLU A 49 5.20 31.09 -28.31
CA GLU A 49 5.28 31.80 -27.03
C GLU A 49 3.95 31.64 -26.29
N VAL A 50 4.01 30.99 -25.13
CA VAL A 50 2.88 30.83 -24.21
C VAL A 50 3.21 31.65 -22.97
N ASP A 51 2.31 32.58 -22.63
CA ASP A 51 2.43 33.39 -21.41
C ASP A 51 2.33 32.49 -20.17
N ASP A 52 2.92 32.91 -19.05
CA ASP A 52 3.12 32.08 -17.85
C ASP A 52 1.79 31.51 -17.29
N VAL A 53 1.45 30.26 -17.66
CA VAL A 53 0.25 29.55 -17.18
C VAL A 53 0.53 29.01 -15.77
N SER A 54 0.71 29.92 -14.83
CA SER A 54 1.07 29.59 -13.45
C SER A 54 -0.18 29.31 -12.61
N GLY A 55 -0.24 28.11 -12.01
CA GLY A 55 -1.21 27.81 -10.94
C GLY A 55 -1.79 26.39 -10.91
N ALA A 56 -1.67 25.62 -11.99
CA ALA A 56 -2.12 24.23 -12.02
C ALA A 56 -0.98 23.29 -11.58
N ARG A 57 -1.16 22.60 -10.46
CA ARG A 57 -0.23 21.55 -10.01
C ARG A 57 -0.72 20.19 -10.47
N GLU A 58 0.20 19.40 -11.02
CA GLU A 58 -0.11 18.03 -11.40
C GLU A 58 -0.38 17.18 -10.15
N PRO A 59 -1.54 16.49 -10.07
CA PRO A 59 -1.81 15.54 -9.01
C PRO A 59 -0.81 14.39 -9.09
N SER A 60 -0.24 13.99 -7.96
CA SER A 60 0.59 12.78 -7.92
C SER A 60 -0.25 11.55 -8.27
N GLY A 61 0.29 10.67 -9.12
CA GLY A 61 -0.24 9.32 -9.29
C GLY A 61 -0.46 8.64 -7.94
N ARG A 62 -1.65 8.05 -7.76
CA ARG A 62 -2.05 7.43 -6.49
C ARG A 62 -1.73 5.94 -6.43
N GLY A 63 -1.51 5.28 -7.57
CA GLY A 63 -1.30 3.83 -7.64
C GLY A 63 -0.19 3.36 -6.70
N THR A 64 0.97 4.01 -6.77
CA THR A 64 2.13 3.70 -5.92
C THR A 64 1.82 3.93 -4.44
N GLY A 65 1.14 5.02 -4.10
CA GLY A 65 0.73 5.31 -2.73
C GLY A 65 -0.24 4.28 -2.16
N TYR A 66 -1.11 3.71 -3.00
CA TYR A 66 -2.12 2.75 -2.57
C TYR A 66 -1.56 1.34 -2.38
N LEU A 67 -0.40 1.03 -2.96
CA LEU A 67 0.35 -0.20 -2.61
C LEU A 67 0.68 -0.25 -1.11
N ALA A 68 0.89 0.90 -0.46
CA ALA A 68 1.12 0.98 0.97
C ALA A 68 0.00 0.37 1.81
N LEU A 69 -1.25 0.38 1.31
CA LEU A 69 -2.39 -0.24 2.00
C LEU A 69 -2.25 -1.77 2.09
N ILE A 70 -1.57 -2.39 1.13
CA ILE A 70 -1.28 -3.83 1.13
C ILE A 70 -0.01 -4.08 1.93
N ASP A 71 1.03 -3.29 1.72
CA ASP A 71 2.32 -3.47 2.36
C ASP A 71 2.29 -3.19 3.87
N VAL A 72 1.41 -2.32 4.35
CA VAL A 72 1.22 -2.13 5.79
C VAL A 72 0.67 -3.39 6.46
N VAL A 73 -0.09 -4.23 5.74
CA VAL A 73 -0.52 -5.57 6.21
C VAL A 73 0.70 -6.49 6.35
N ALA A 74 1.61 -6.42 5.37
CA ALA A 74 2.85 -7.17 5.39
C ALA A 74 3.73 -6.77 6.57
N LEU A 75 3.81 -5.45 6.79
CA LEU A 75 4.58 -4.84 7.85
C LEU A 75 4.01 -5.20 9.21
N TRP A 76 2.69 -5.12 9.36
CA TRP A 76 1.98 -5.56 10.55
C TRP A 76 2.26 -7.02 10.87
N THR A 77 2.09 -7.91 9.88
CA THR A 77 2.27 -9.36 10.05
C THR A 77 3.72 -9.71 10.40
N THR A 78 4.69 -9.11 9.70
CA THR A 78 6.12 -9.31 9.99
C THR A 78 6.50 -8.73 11.36
N GLY A 79 5.95 -7.56 11.71
CA GLY A 79 6.14 -6.90 12.98
C GLY A 79 5.62 -7.74 14.16
N LEU A 80 4.48 -8.41 14.01
CA LEU A 80 3.97 -9.36 15.00
C LEU A 80 4.94 -10.53 15.22
N PHE A 81 5.53 -11.09 14.16
CA PHE A 81 6.55 -12.13 14.33
C PHE A 81 7.79 -11.62 15.08
N CYS A 82 8.22 -10.39 14.82
CA CYS A 82 9.33 -9.76 15.55
C CYS A 82 8.97 -9.55 17.03
N LEU A 83 7.74 -9.08 17.31
CA LEU A 83 7.25 -8.82 18.65
C LEU A 83 7.18 -10.11 19.50
N GLY A 84 6.89 -11.25 18.87
CA GLY A 84 6.90 -12.56 19.51
C GLY A 84 8.27 -13.01 20.02
N LEU A 85 9.36 -12.36 19.59
CA LEU A 85 10.72 -12.64 20.10
C LEU A 85 11.05 -11.94 21.40
N VAL A 86 10.29 -10.90 21.74
CA VAL A 86 10.52 -10.06 22.92
C VAL A 86 9.47 -10.34 23.99
N LEU A 87 8.22 -10.59 23.59
CA LEU A 87 7.11 -10.78 24.52
C LEU A 87 6.92 -12.24 24.96
N PRO A 88 6.57 -12.47 26.24
CA PRO A 88 6.13 -13.79 26.71
C PRO A 88 4.88 -14.29 25.96
N GLU A 89 4.83 -15.59 25.65
CA GLU A 89 3.78 -16.22 24.81
C GLU A 89 2.34 -15.92 25.26
N ARG A 90 2.12 -15.84 26.58
CA ARG A 90 0.81 -15.55 27.16
C ARG A 90 0.32 -14.13 26.85
N LEU A 91 1.24 -13.17 26.86
CA LEU A 91 0.95 -11.77 26.60
C LEU A 91 0.85 -11.51 25.09
N HIS A 92 1.72 -12.16 24.31
CA HIS A 92 1.76 -12.03 22.86
C HIS A 92 0.41 -12.37 22.21
N GLY A 93 -0.19 -13.53 22.53
CA GLY A 93 -1.44 -13.95 21.90
C GLY A 93 -2.66 -13.04 22.20
N ARG A 94 -2.75 -12.48 23.42
CA ARG A 94 -3.87 -11.59 23.80
C ARG A 94 -3.73 -10.22 23.15
N ILE A 95 -2.53 -9.64 23.21
CA ILE A 95 -2.25 -8.34 22.60
C ILE A 95 -2.39 -8.43 21.08
N GLN A 96 -1.82 -9.47 20.47
CA GLN A 96 -1.89 -9.68 19.02
C GLN A 96 -3.34 -9.71 18.51
N GLY A 97 -4.24 -10.41 19.20
CA GLY A 97 -5.65 -10.50 18.81
C GLY A 97 -6.36 -9.16 18.80
N VAL A 98 -6.28 -8.42 19.91
CA VAL A 98 -6.91 -7.10 20.05
C VAL A 98 -6.27 -6.09 19.09
N ALA A 99 -4.94 -6.08 19.00
CA ALA A 99 -4.22 -5.18 18.13
C ALA A 99 -4.54 -5.45 16.65
N THR A 100 -4.66 -6.71 16.23
CA THR A 100 -5.03 -7.08 14.85
C THR A 100 -6.47 -6.70 14.54
N LEU A 101 -7.39 -6.84 15.51
CA LEU A 101 -8.76 -6.36 15.37
C LEU A 101 -8.79 -4.86 15.09
N VAL A 102 -8.15 -4.06 15.94
CA VAL A 102 -8.10 -2.59 15.78
C VAL A 102 -7.45 -2.21 14.46
N PHE A 103 -6.30 -2.82 14.14
CA PHE A 103 -5.60 -2.60 12.88
C PHE A 103 -6.50 -2.91 11.67
N SER A 104 -7.23 -4.04 11.68
CA SER A 104 -8.12 -4.41 10.58
C SER A 104 -9.27 -3.43 10.38
N ILE A 105 -9.87 -2.92 11.46
CA ILE A 105 -10.94 -1.90 11.39
C ILE A 105 -10.40 -0.60 10.79
N ILE A 106 -9.26 -0.13 11.27
CA ILE A 106 -8.61 1.08 10.74
C ILE A 106 -8.29 0.90 9.26
N LEU A 107 -7.72 -0.24 8.89
CA LEU A 107 -7.37 -0.54 7.50
C LEU A 107 -8.61 -0.57 6.59
N ILE A 108 -9.73 -1.16 7.04
CA ILE A 108 -11.00 -1.13 6.28
C ILE A 108 -11.45 0.32 6.06
N ILE A 109 -11.45 1.15 7.10
CA ILE A 109 -11.90 2.54 6.99
C ILE A 109 -11.00 3.33 6.04
N VAL A 110 -9.68 3.24 6.22
CA VAL A 110 -8.70 3.95 5.39
C VAL A 110 -8.79 3.49 3.94
N ALA A 111 -8.84 2.18 3.69
CA ALA A 111 -8.94 1.65 2.33
C ALA A 111 -10.29 1.98 1.66
N LEU A 112 -11.38 2.05 2.42
CA LEU A 112 -12.68 2.48 1.89
C LEU A 112 -12.68 3.96 1.51
N VAL A 113 -12.12 4.83 2.35
CA VAL A 113 -11.98 6.25 2.03
C VAL A 113 -11.09 6.42 0.78
N ALA A 114 -9.95 5.73 0.75
CA ALA A 114 -9.03 5.73 -0.38
C ALA A 114 -9.74 5.25 -1.68
N LEU A 115 -10.55 4.19 -1.60
CA LEU A 115 -11.35 3.68 -2.72
C LEU A 115 -12.32 4.73 -3.26
N VAL A 116 -13.04 5.43 -2.38
CA VAL A 116 -13.99 6.48 -2.78
C VAL A 116 -13.26 7.65 -3.43
N ILE A 117 -12.14 8.09 -2.87
CA ILE A 117 -11.32 9.18 -3.46
C ILE A 117 -10.87 8.79 -4.86
N ALA A 118 -10.32 7.60 -5.03
CA ALA A 118 -9.82 7.12 -6.31
C ALA A 118 -10.92 6.96 -7.35
N PHE A 119 -12.08 6.48 -6.93
CA PHE A 119 -13.25 6.35 -7.80
C PHE A 119 -13.77 7.71 -8.29
N VAL A 120 -13.86 8.71 -7.41
CA VAL A 120 -14.25 10.08 -7.78
C VAL A 120 -13.21 10.70 -8.73
N GLU A 121 -11.91 10.55 -8.40
CA GLU A 121 -10.74 10.71 -9.27
C GLU A 121 -11.00 10.29 -10.71
N LEU A 122 -11.12 8.98 -10.86
CA LEU A 122 -11.28 8.31 -12.14
C LEU A 122 -12.50 8.82 -12.92
N MET A 123 -13.64 9.05 -12.24
CA MET A 123 -14.85 9.56 -12.88
C MET A 123 -14.65 10.96 -13.46
N ILE A 124 -13.94 11.85 -12.74
CA ILE A 124 -13.59 13.18 -13.23
C ILE A 124 -12.65 13.08 -14.43
N MET A 125 -11.58 12.27 -14.33
CA MET A 125 -10.60 12.08 -15.39
C MET A 125 -11.24 11.59 -16.69
N VAL A 126 -12.06 10.52 -16.61
CA VAL A 126 -12.74 9.94 -17.77
C VAL A 126 -13.75 10.93 -18.36
N SER A 127 -14.50 11.64 -17.52
CA SER A 127 -15.50 12.62 -17.96
C SER A 127 -14.86 13.80 -18.67
N LEU A 128 -13.73 14.31 -18.18
CA LEU A 128 -12.97 15.37 -18.84
C LEU A 128 -12.36 14.87 -20.15
N PHE A 129 -11.68 13.72 -20.15
CA PHE A 129 -11.07 13.14 -21.35
C PHE A 129 -12.08 12.96 -22.49
N LEU A 130 -13.30 12.50 -22.17
CA LEU A 130 -14.36 12.22 -23.13
C LEU A 130 -15.25 13.43 -23.48
N ALA A 131 -14.93 14.64 -23.00
CA ALA A 131 -15.66 15.87 -23.32
C ALA A 131 -14.89 16.82 -24.26
N PRO A 132 -14.67 16.46 -25.55
CA PRO A 132 -14.10 17.38 -26.52
C PRO A 132 -14.96 18.63 -26.75
N PRO A 133 -14.33 19.79 -27.03
CA PRO A 133 -12.89 20.03 -27.03
C PRO A 133 -12.32 20.44 -25.65
N PHE A 134 -13.11 21.16 -24.84
CA PHE A 134 -12.60 21.85 -23.65
C PHE A 134 -12.29 20.91 -22.48
N GLY A 135 -13.08 19.85 -22.28
CA GLY A 135 -12.82 18.88 -21.23
C GLY A 135 -11.53 18.09 -21.49
N THR A 136 -11.32 17.68 -22.74
CA THR A 136 -10.10 16.95 -23.12
C THR A 136 -8.87 17.83 -22.94
N LEU A 137 -8.94 19.13 -23.27
CA LEU A 137 -7.86 20.08 -22.99
C LEU A 137 -7.58 20.22 -21.49
N ALA A 138 -8.63 20.32 -20.65
CA ALA A 138 -8.48 20.36 -19.20
C ALA A 138 -7.83 19.08 -18.65
N TYR A 139 -8.23 17.91 -19.17
CA TYR A 139 -7.61 16.64 -18.81
C TYR A 139 -6.11 16.61 -19.16
N LEU A 140 -5.76 16.98 -20.39
CA LEU A 140 -4.37 16.99 -20.86
C LEU A 140 -3.51 17.96 -20.04
N ALA A 141 -4.08 19.11 -19.68
CA ALA A 141 -3.39 20.09 -18.86
C ALA A 141 -3.10 19.61 -17.43
N LEU A 142 -3.95 18.76 -16.85
CA LEU A 142 -3.79 18.29 -15.46
C LEU A 142 -3.11 16.91 -15.34
N TRP A 143 -3.29 16.01 -16.31
CA TRP A 143 -2.87 14.60 -16.21
C TRP A 143 -2.23 14.05 -17.49
N GLY A 144 -2.00 14.90 -18.50
CA GLY A 144 -1.46 14.48 -19.79
C GLY A 144 0.05 14.15 -19.78
N PHE A 145 0.76 14.53 -18.72
CA PHE A 145 2.23 14.48 -18.63
C PHE A 145 2.73 13.61 -17.47
N PHE A 146 2.06 12.49 -17.23
CA PHE A 146 2.41 11.57 -16.14
C PHE A 146 3.91 11.16 -16.19
N PRO A 147 4.66 11.31 -15.08
CA PRO A 147 6.10 11.02 -15.04
C PRO A 147 6.37 9.51 -14.95
N VAL A 148 6.12 8.79 -16.04
CA VAL A 148 6.28 7.32 -16.12
C VAL A 148 7.69 6.87 -15.73
N GLY A 149 8.72 7.63 -16.12
CA GLY A 149 10.11 7.31 -15.80
C GLY A 149 10.41 7.35 -14.30
N ASP A 150 9.98 8.42 -13.62
CA ASP A 150 10.19 8.57 -12.17
C ASP A 150 9.35 7.56 -11.38
N ALA A 151 8.12 7.30 -11.84
CA ALA A 151 7.26 6.27 -11.28
C ALA A 151 7.90 4.87 -11.38
N ALA A 152 8.48 4.53 -12.54
CA ALA A 152 9.18 3.27 -12.76
C ALA A 152 10.42 3.10 -11.86
N VAL A 153 11.18 4.18 -11.64
CA VAL A 153 12.34 4.16 -10.73
C VAL A 153 11.89 3.89 -9.29
N LEU A 154 10.84 4.57 -8.82
CA LEU A 154 10.30 4.32 -7.48
C LEU A 154 9.72 2.92 -7.33
N LEU A 155 8.96 2.44 -8.32
CA LEU A 155 8.40 1.08 -8.31
C LEU A 155 9.50 0.02 -8.37
N GLY A 156 10.55 0.24 -9.15
CA GLY A 156 11.73 -0.62 -9.18
C GLY A 156 12.43 -0.71 -7.82
N LEU A 157 12.58 0.42 -7.12
CA LEU A 157 13.12 0.45 -5.76
C LEU A 157 12.21 -0.29 -4.77
N VAL A 158 10.90 -0.04 -4.81
CA VAL A 158 9.91 -0.72 -3.96
C VAL A 158 9.93 -2.24 -4.20
N LEU A 159 9.94 -2.67 -5.46
CA LEU A 159 10.01 -4.08 -5.82
C LEU A 159 11.32 -4.73 -5.31
N LEU A 160 12.45 -4.05 -5.46
CA LEU A 160 13.74 -4.52 -4.92
C LEU A 160 13.67 -4.71 -3.40
N LEU A 161 13.12 -3.74 -2.68
CA LEU A 161 12.95 -3.80 -1.23
C LEU A 161 12.01 -4.96 -0.82
N LYS A 162 10.93 -5.19 -1.56
CA LYS A 162 10.01 -6.32 -1.34
C LYS A 162 10.68 -7.68 -1.59
N LEU A 163 11.46 -7.79 -2.65
CA LEU A 163 12.23 -9.00 -2.95
C LEU A 163 13.29 -9.25 -1.86
N ALA A 164 13.98 -8.20 -1.41
CA ALA A 164 14.92 -8.29 -0.31
C ALA A 164 14.21 -8.75 0.98
N TRP A 165 13.07 -8.14 1.34
CA TRP A 165 12.25 -8.57 2.47
C TRP A 165 11.85 -10.05 2.37
N ALA A 166 11.30 -10.49 1.23
CA ALA A 166 10.90 -11.87 1.02
C ALA A 166 12.08 -12.85 1.11
N GLY A 167 13.21 -12.54 0.47
CA GLY A 167 14.43 -13.35 0.53
C GLY A 167 15.01 -13.42 1.95
N LEU A 168 15.08 -12.29 2.65
CA LEU A 168 15.57 -12.21 4.03
C LEU A 168 14.67 -12.98 5.00
N LEU A 169 13.34 -12.97 4.81
CA LEU A 169 12.42 -13.79 5.60
C LEU A 169 12.71 -15.29 5.42
N ILE A 170 12.90 -15.75 4.18
CA ILE A 170 13.22 -17.16 3.90
C ILE A 170 14.56 -17.55 4.55
N LEU A 171 15.57 -16.67 4.46
CA LEU A 171 16.88 -16.87 5.08
C LEU A 171 16.82 -16.83 6.62
N ALA A 172 15.89 -16.06 7.20
CA ALA A 172 15.68 -15.97 8.64
C ALA A 172 15.14 -17.28 9.22
N GLN A 173 14.13 -17.86 8.57
CA GLN A 173 13.56 -19.15 8.94
C GLN A 173 12.72 -19.75 7.78
N PRO A 174 13.10 -20.90 7.18
CA PRO A 174 12.35 -21.53 6.10
C PRO A 174 10.90 -21.92 6.45
N LYS A 175 10.59 -22.12 7.74
CA LYS A 175 9.22 -22.41 8.19
C LYS A 175 8.23 -21.28 7.90
N PHE A 176 8.69 -20.05 7.64
CA PHE A 176 7.80 -18.98 7.22
C PHE A 176 7.09 -19.29 5.90
N LEU A 177 7.70 -20.08 5.01
CA LEU A 177 7.05 -20.56 3.77
C LEU A 177 5.94 -21.58 4.02
N GLN A 178 5.87 -22.17 5.22
CA GLN A 178 4.76 -23.06 5.60
C GLN A 178 3.50 -22.27 6.01
N ASN A 179 3.66 -20.98 6.34
CA ASN A 179 2.53 -20.11 6.65
C ASN A 179 1.89 -19.61 5.35
N LYS A 180 0.80 -20.26 4.95
CA LYS A 180 0.05 -19.91 3.74
C LYS A 180 -0.38 -18.45 3.68
N GLY A 181 -0.75 -17.86 4.83
CA GLY A 181 -1.16 -16.46 4.90
C GLY A 181 0.00 -15.52 4.57
N LEU A 182 1.18 -15.75 5.15
CA LEU A 182 2.37 -14.96 4.85
C LEU A 182 2.82 -15.12 3.39
N VAL A 183 2.81 -16.34 2.86
CA VAL A 183 3.16 -16.61 1.46
C VAL A 183 2.20 -15.89 0.51
N LEU A 184 0.89 -15.99 0.75
CA LEU A 184 -0.10 -15.29 -0.08
C LEU A 184 0.10 -13.78 -0.04
N LEU A 185 0.42 -13.24 1.14
CA LEU A 185 0.68 -11.82 1.33
C LEU A 185 1.94 -11.34 0.61
N ILE A 186 3.03 -12.12 0.66
CA ILE A 186 4.26 -11.84 -0.12
C ILE A 186 3.92 -11.80 -1.61
N LEU A 187 3.21 -12.82 -2.09
CA LEU A 187 2.83 -12.93 -3.50
C LEU A 187 1.90 -11.78 -3.92
N THR A 188 0.91 -11.41 -3.11
CA THR A 188 0.00 -10.30 -3.42
C THR A 188 0.75 -8.97 -3.51
N SER A 189 1.62 -8.66 -2.54
CA SER A 189 2.41 -7.41 -2.55
C SER A 189 3.32 -7.33 -3.78
N LEU A 190 4.03 -8.41 -4.10
CA LEU A 190 4.89 -8.48 -5.30
C LEU A 190 4.06 -8.36 -6.58
N LEU A 191 2.94 -9.10 -6.67
CA LEU A 191 2.08 -9.09 -7.85
C LEU A 191 1.48 -7.70 -8.10
N CYS A 192 0.97 -7.03 -7.06
CA CYS A 192 0.41 -5.69 -7.21
C CYS A 192 1.46 -4.68 -7.70
N THR A 193 2.70 -4.80 -7.22
CA THR A 193 3.82 -3.94 -7.67
C THR A 193 4.13 -4.18 -9.15
N VAL A 194 4.22 -5.44 -9.57
CA VAL A 194 4.48 -5.80 -10.98
C VAL A 194 3.31 -5.41 -11.88
N VAL A 195 2.07 -5.58 -11.41
CA VAL A 195 0.87 -5.18 -12.15
C VAL A 195 0.83 -3.67 -12.33
N LEU A 196 1.18 -2.87 -11.32
CA LEU A 196 1.22 -1.42 -11.47
C LEU A 196 2.25 -0.98 -12.52
N GLU A 197 3.46 -1.52 -12.44
CA GLU A 197 4.52 -1.25 -13.42
C GLU A 197 4.07 -1.64 -14.85
N PHE A 198 3.39 -2.78 -14.97
CA PHE A 198 2.81 -3.20 -16.25
C PHE A 198 1.74 -2.22 -16.74
N LEU A 199 0.84 -1.75 -15.87
CA LEU A 199 -0.18 -0.77 -16.21
C LEU A 199 0.43 0.57 -16.68
N HIS A 200 1.51 1.02 -16.05
CA HIS A 200 2.21 2.25 -16.44
C HIS A 200 2.83 2.17 -17.84
N ASN A 201 3.26 0.97 -18.25
CA ASN A 201 3.90 0.73 -19.54
C ASN A 201 2.95 0.20 -20.64
N LEU A 202 1.67 -0.02 -20.33
CA LEU A 202 0.70 -0.62 -21.26
C LEU A 202 0.16 0.37 -22.30
N ALA A 203 -0.04 1.63 -21.89
CA ALA A 203 -0.74 2.64 -22.68
C ALA A 203 0.14 3.86 -22.99
N PRO A 204 -0.24 4.70 -23.96
CA PRO A 204 0.40 5.99 -24.18
C PRO A 204 0.31 6.85 -22.91
N VAL A 205 1.34 7.69 -22.69
CA VAL A 205 1.51 8.54 -21.48
C VAL A 205 0.22 9.25 -21.07
N ILE A 206 -0.54 9.76 -22.05
CA ILE A 206 -1.80 10.45 -21.83
C ILE A 206 -2.80 9.59 -21.04
N VAL A 207 -2.93 8.30 -21.36
CA VAL A 207 -3.90 7.38 -20.74
C VAL A 207 -3.32 6.71 -19.48
N THR A 208 -2.00 6.76 -19.29
CA THR A 208 -1.32 6.14 -18.15
C THR A 208 -1.83 6.67 -16.81
N SER A 209 -2.19 7.95 -16.70
CA SER A 209 -2.76 8.53 -15.48
C SER A 209 -4.10 7.89 -15.10
N ILE A 210 -4.95 7.55 -16.08
CA ILE A 210 -6.20 6.81 -15.85
C ILE A 210 -5.89 5.38 -15.40
N LEU A 211 -4.91 4.71 -16.01
CA LEU A 211 -4.52 3.36 -15.62
C LEU A 211 -3.91 3.29 -14.22
N ASP A 212 -3.15 4.32 -13.80
CA ASP A 212 -2.64 4.44 -12.44
C ASP A 212 -3.80 4.49 -11.42
N GLU A 213 -4.83 5.30 -11.68
CA GLU A 213 -6.00 5.42 -10.80
C GLU A 213 -6.83 4.12 -10.78
N VAL A 214 -6.96 3.42 -11.92
CA VAL A 214 -7.55 2.07 -11.95
C VAL A 214 -6.75 1.10 -11.09
N GLY A 215 -5.42 1.16 -11.14
CA GLY A 215 -4.53 0.39 -10.26
C GLY A 215 -4.80 0.70 -8.78
N ALA A 216 -4.89 1.98 -8.42
CA ALA A 216 -5.21 2.43 -7.07
C ALA A 216 -6.53 1.84 -6.56
N ILE A 217 -7.61 1.89 -7.36
CA ILE A 217 -8.90 1.27 -7.01
C ILE A 217 -8.75 -0.22 -6.73
N VAL A 218 -8.05 -0.95 -7.61
CA VAL A 218 -7.82 -2.39 -7.44
C VAL A 218 -7.04 -2.67 -6.14
N PHE A 219 -6.01 -1.88 -5.83
CA PHE A 219 -5.21 -2.08 -4.61
C PHE A 219 -5.99 -1.76 -3.34
N ALA A 220 -6.85 -0.74 -3.35
CA ALA A 220 -7.75 -0.47 -2.24
C ALA A 220 -8.72 -1.65 -2.01
N VAL A 221 -9.29 -2.24 -3.06
CA VAL A 221 -10.12 -3.44 -2.95
C VAL A 221 -9.34 -4.63 -2.39
N VAL A 222 -8.13 -4.89 -2.89
CA VAL A 222 -7.25 -5.95 -2.38
C VAL A 222 -6.91 -5.74 -0.90
N ALA A 223 -6.64 -4.50 -0.48
CA ALA A 223 -6.40 -4.16 0.91
C ALA A 223 -7.63 -4.41 1.80
N ILE A 224 -8.85 -4.07 1.33
CA ILE A 224 -10.10 -4.38 2.03
C ILE A 224 -10.25 -5.90 2.20
N VAL A 225 -9.99 -6.69 1.15
CA VAL A 225 -10.04 -8.17 1.24
C VAL A 225 -9.08 -8.68 2.31
N TRP A 226 -7.84 -8.19 2.34
CA TRP A 226 -6.88 -8.55 3.39
C TRP A 226 -7.32 -8.11 4.78
N ALA A 227 -7.88 -6.93 4.92
CA ALA A 227 -8.38 -6.43 6.19
C ALA A 227 -9.54 -7.29 6.71
N LEU A 228 -10.43 -7.77 5.83
CA LEU A 228 -11.49 -8.72 6.18
C LEU A 228 -10.91 -10.08 6.62
N VAL A 229 -9.88 -10.58 5.94
CA VAL A 229 -9.18 -11.81 6.35
C VAL A 229 -8.58 -11.66 7.75
N LEU A 230 -7.93 -10.52 8.04
CA LEU A 230 -7.39 -10.23 9.38
C LEU A 230 -8.48 -10.07 10.44
N LEU A 231 -9.59 -9.40 10.10
CA LEU A 231 -10.74 -9.22 10.98
C LEU A 231 -11.32 -10.57 11.39
N ILE A 232 -11.56 -11.46 10.43
CA ILE A 232 -12.04 -12.83 10.70
C ILE A 232 -11.00 -13.60 11.51
N GLY A 233 -9.71 -13.47 11.18
CA GLY A 233 -8.61 -14.10 11.91
C GLY A 233 -8.47 -13.65 13.37
N SER A 234 -9.01 -12.48 13.73
CA SER A 234 -8.96 -11.95 15.11
C SER A 234 -10.02 -12.58 16.04
N ILE A 235 -11.09 -13.17 15.50
CA ILE A 235 -12.22 -13.72 16.26
C ILE A 235 -11.80 -14.77 17.31
N PRO A 236 -10.96 -15.78 16.98
CA PRO A 236 -10.56 -16.79 17.97
C PRO A 236 -9.82 -16.20 19.17
N ALA A 237 -9.01 -15.17 18.94
CA ALA A 237 -8.26 -14.50 20.00
C ALA A 237 -9.20 -13.72 20.94
N ILE A 238 -10.25 -13.09 20.39
CA ILE A 238 -11.30 -12.41 21.17
C ILE A 238 -12.05 -13.42 22.04
N VAL A 239 -12.49 -14.55 21.46
CA VAL A 239 -13.19 -15.61 22.21
C VAL A 239 -12.33 -16.12 23.36
N LYS A 240 -11.03 -16.33 23.13
CA LYS A 240 -10.09 -16.76 24.17
C LYS A 240 -9.94 -15.70 25.28
N ALA A 241 -9.87 -14.41 24.92
CA ALA A 241 -9.79 -13.32 25.88
C ALA A 241 -11.05 -13.19 26.75
N ILE A 242 -12.24 -13.35 26.15
CA ILE A 242 -13.52 -13.34 26.87
C ILE A 242 -13.61 -14.53 27.83
N ARG A 243 -13.28 -15.75 27.36
CA ARG A 243 -13.29 -16.97 28.20
C ARG A 243 -12.34 -16.86 29.40
N ALA A 244 -11.14 -16.33 29.21
CA ALA A 244 -10.19 -16.10 30.29
C ALA A 244 -10.72 -15.10 31.35
N THR A 245 -11.41 -14.06 30.89
CA THR A 245 -12.01 -13.05 31.79
C THR A 245 -13.21 -13.62 32.56
N ALA A 246 -14.03 -14.46 31.91
CA ALA A 246 -15.14 -15.15 32.56
C ALA A 246 -14.65 -16.14 33.64
N ALA A 247 -13.55 -16.86 33.38
CA ALA A 247 -12.97 -17.80 34.35
C ALA A 247 -12.45 -17.09 35.62
N LEU A 248 -11.78 -15.94 35.47
CA LEU A 248 -11.33 -15.13 36.61
C LEU A 248 -12.48 -14.57 37.46
N ARG A 249 -13.67 -14.41 36.87
CA ARG A 249 -14.87 -13.92 37.58
C ARG A 249 -15.63 -15.03 38.31
N ALA A 250 -15.33 -16.29 38.02
CA ALA A 250 -15.99 -17.46 38.59
C ALA A 250 -15.24 -18.05 39.80
N GLU A 251 -14.06 -17.52 40.15
CA GLU A 251 -13.29 -17.93 41.32
C GLU A 251 -13.95 -17.35 42.59
N PRO A 252 -14.50 -18.17 43.50
CA PRO A 252 -15.14 -17.68 44.72
C PRO A 252 -14.11 -16.97 45.60
N ASP A 253 -14.52 -15.87 46.23
CA ASP A 253 -13.72 -15.19 47.26
C ASP A 253 -13.35 -16.20 48.37
N PRO A 254 -12.05 -16.49 48.62
CA PRO A 254 -11.64 -17.45 49.64
C PRO A 254 -11.93 -16.98 51.08
N HIS A 255 -12.58 -15.82 51.25
CA HIS A 255 -12.89 -15.21 52.54
C HIS A 255 -14.38 -15.16 52.92
N HIS A 256 -15.25 -15.95 52.28
CA HIS A 256 -16.63 -16.15 52.72
C HIS A 256 -17.01 -17.64 52.86
#